data_AF-A0A7U9SRZ1-F1
#
_entry.id   AF-A0A7U9SRZ1-F1
#
_cell.length_a   1.000
_cell.length_b   1.000
_cell.length_c   1.000
_cell.angle_alpha   90.00
_cell.angle_beta   90.00
_cell.angle_gamma   90.00
#
_symmetry.space_group_name_H-M   'P 1'
#
loop_
_entity.id
_entity.type
_entity.pdbx_description
1 polymer ?
#
loop_
_entity_poly.entity_id
_entity_poly.type
_entity_poly.pdbx_seq_one_letter_code
_entity_poly.pdbx_strand_id
1 'polypeptide(L)'
;MRAVDFIVKHIEDHGMTQAEAAAVVGWSRQNLWDKLNNRNPRFNTMLHILTAFGYELHVVAEDGMGADFDENRFFEVAKERNIYYDDLEALIVSMDHKFVIEKKPE
;
A
#
# COMPACT_ATOMS: atom_id res chain seq x y z
N MET A 1 -3.17 3.34 -11.48
CA MET A 1 -3.97 3.92 -10.38
C MET A 1 -3.04 4.02 -9.20
N ARG A 2 -2.92 5.17 -8.52
CA ARG A 2 -2.00 5.26 -7.38
C ARG A 2 -2.54 4.44 -6.23
N ALA A 3 -1.69 3.89 -5.38
CA ALA A 3 -2.15 3.12 -4.23
C ALA A 3 -3.00 3.96 -3.25
N VAL A 4 -2.83 5.28 -3.20
CA VAL A 4 -3.72 6.19 -2.46
C VAL A 4 -5.14 6.19 -3.05
N ASP A 5 -5.26 6.17 -4.38
CA ASP A 5 -6.56 6.19 -5.05
C ASP A 5 -7.36 4.90 -4.69
N PHE A 6 -6.67 3.77 -4.53
CA PHE A 6 -7.27 2.53 -4.03
C PHE A 6 -7.84 2.69 -2.61
N ILE A 7 -7.07 3.31 -1.70
CA ILE A 7 -7.50 3.54 -0.31
C ILE A 7 -8.71 4.48 -0.26
N VAL A 8 -8.67 5.58 -1.01
CA VAL A 8 -9.79 6.53 -1.09
C VAL A 8 -11.04 5.83 -1.61
N LYS A 9 -10.90 5.02 -2.67
CA LYS A 9 -11.99 4.22 -3.20
C LYS A 9 -12.54 3.22 -2.18
N HIS A 10 -11.69 2.56 -1.40
CA HIS A 10 -12.16 1.67 -0.32
C HIS A 10 -13.04 2.42 0.69
N ILE A 11 -12.59 3.59 1.15
CA ILE A 11 -13.35 4.43 2.11
C ILE A 11 -14.72 4.81 1.52
N GLU A 12 -14.75 5.22 0.26
CA GLU A 12 -15.97 5.59 -0.46
C GLU A 12 -16.92 4.39 -0.67
N ASP A 13 -16.40 3.26 -1.15
CA ASP A 13 -17.18 2.05 -1.45
C ASP A 13 -17.80 1.44 -0.18
N HIS A 14 -17.20 1.65 0.99
CA HIS A 14 -17.73 1.20 2.29
C HIS A 14 -18.55 2.27 3.01
N GLY A 15 -18.78 3.44 2.38
CA GLY A 15 -19.57 4.53 2.95
C GLY A 15 -18.99 5.13 4.23
N MET A 16 -17.67 4.99 4.43
CA MET A 16 -16.99 5.43 5.65
C MET A 16 -16.84 6.94 5.68
N THR A 17 -17.14 7.54 6.83
CA THR A 17 -16.74 8.90 7.11
C THR A 17 -15.22 8.99 7.31
N GLN A 18 -14.68 10.20 7.14
CA GLN A 18 -13.29 10.52 7.45
C GLN A 18 -12.86 10.12 8.87
N ALA A 19 -13.77 10.19 9.84
CA ALA A 19 -13.49 9.84 11.23
C ALA A 19 -13.45 8.32 11.44
N GLU A 20 -14.36 7.58 10.81
CA GLU A 20 -14.39 6.11 10.88
C GLU A 20 -13.17 5.49 10.21
N ALA A 21 -12.80 5.97 9.01
CA ALA A 21 -11.59 5.52 8.32
C ALA A 21 -10.33 5.76 9.19
N ALA A 22 -10.22 6.92 9.82
CA ALA A 22 -9.11 7.23 10.72
C ALA A 22 -9.10 6.35 11.98
N ALA A 23 -10.27 6.02 12.53
CA ALA A 23 -10.40 5.12 13.66
C ALA A 23 -9.94 3.69 13.32
N VAL A 24 -10.27 3.18 12.13
CA VAL A 24 -9.79 1.87 11.65
C VAL A 24 -8.27 1.85 11.51
N VAL A 25 -7.69 2.91 10.95
CA VAL A 25 -6.23 3.05 10.79
C VAL A 25 -5.52 3.30 12.13
N GLY A 26 -6.24 3.74 13.16
CA GLY A 26 -5.69 4.09 14.48
C GLY A 26 -5.02 5.46 14.54
N TRP A 27 -5.42 6.40 13.67
CA TRP A 27 -4.85 7.75 13.59
C TRP A 27 -5.90 8.84 13.82
N SER A 28 -5.44 10.08 14.04
CA SER A 28 -6.33 11.23 13.97
C SER A 28 -6.82 11.45 12.53
N ARG A 29 -8.04 12.00 12.39
CA ARG A 29 -8.62 12.37 11.09
C ARG A 29 -7.64 13.21 10.25
N GLN A 30 -7.03 14.23 10.87
CA GLN A 30 -6.10 15.12 10.19
C GLN A 30 -4.86 14.38 9.70
N ASN A 31 -4.25 13.53 10.54
CA ASN A 31 -3.06 12.77 10.16
C ASN A 31 -3.34 11.85 8.97
N LEU A 32 -4.46 11.10 8.98
CA LEU A 32 -4.80 10.24 7.85
C LEU A 32 -4.94 11.04 6.55
N TRP A 33 -5.67 12.15 6.54
CA TRP A 33 -5.83 12.95 5.33
C TRP A 33 -4.56 13.68 4.89
N ASP A 34 -3.70 14.10 5.81
CA ASP A 34 -2.38 14.64 5.45
C ASP A 34 -1.52 13.59 4.72
N LYS A 35 -1.61 12.32 5.14
CA LYS A 35 -0.91 11.21 4.47
C LYS A 35 -1.53 10.85 3.12
N LEU A 36 -2.86 10.84 3.00
CA LEU A 36 -3.54 10.55 1.74
C LEU A 36 -3.43 11.69 0.73
N ASN A 37 -3.36 12.94 1.19
CA ASN A 37 -3.14 14.09 0.31
C ASN A 37 -1.66 14.29 -0.06
N ASN A 38 -0.75 13.57 0.59
CA ASN A 38 0.65 13.56 0.18
C ASN A 38 0.77 12.90 -1.19
N ARG A 39 1.34 13.63 -2.15
CA ARG A 39 1.51 13.17 -3.53
C ARG A 39 2.32 11.86 -3.62
N ASN A 40 3.26 11.65 -2.71
CA ASN A 40 4.10 10.45 -2.66
C ASN A 40 4.27 9.96 -1.21
N PRO A 41 3.33 9.13 -0.71
CA PRO A 41 3.41 8.60 0.64
C PRO A 41 4.57 7.61 0.79
N ARG A 42 5.04 7.43 2.03
CA ARG A 42 6.08 6.45 2.35
C ARG A 42 5.51 5.04 2.30
N PHE A 43 6.34 4.06 1.95
CA PHE A 43 5.96 2.65 1.90
C PHE A 43 5.30 2.18 3.21
N ASN A 44 5.90 2.49 4.36
CA ASN A 44 5.34 2.10 5.67
C ASN A 44 3.99 2.74 5.95
N THR A 45 3.76 3.98 5.47
CA THR A 45 2.46 4.64 5.60
C THR A 45 1.41 3.89 4.80
N MET A 46 1.72 3.54 3.56
CA MET A 46 0.80 2.80 2.69
C MET A 46 0.51 1.40 3.23
N LEU A 47 1.55 0.66 3.60
CA LEU A 47 1.42 -0.69 4.15
C LEU A 47 0.58 -0.70 5.42
N HIS A 48 0.77 0.28 6.32
CA HIS A 48 -0.02 0.40 7.55
C HIS A 48 -1.51 0.61 7.26
N ILE A 49 -1.84 1.54 6.35
CA ILE A 49 -3.23 1.83 5.99
C ILE A 49 -3.89 0.61 5.32
N LEU A 50 -3.21 -0.02 4.36
CA LEU A 50 -3.70 -1.23 3.68
C LEU A 50 -3.96 -2.35 4.69
N THR A 51 -3.00 -2.60 5.59
CA THR A 51 -3.12 -3.63 6.64
C THR A 51 -4.31 -3.36 7.55
N ALA A 52 -4.53 -2.10 7.95
CA ALA A 52 -5.64 -1.72 8.82
C ALA A 52 -7.00 -1.94 8.15
N PHE A 53 -7.10 -1.75 6.83
CA PHE A 53 -8.30 -2.05 6.05
C PHE A 53 -8.44 -3.53 5.65
N GLY A 54 -7.56 -4.41 6.16
CA GLY A 54 -7.64 -5.85 5.91
C GLY A 54 -7.11 -6.26 4.54
N TYR A 55 -6.17 -5.50 3.98
CA TYR A 55 -5.47 -5.85 2.75
C TYR A 55 -4.03 -6.27 3.01
N GLU A 56 -3.50 -7.08 2.09
CA GLU A 56 -2.09 -7.42 1.94
C GLU A 56 -1.57 -6.87 0.62
N LEU A 57 -0.27 -6.60 0.59
CA LEU A 57 0.43 -6.15 -0.60
C LEU A 57 1.36 -7.27 -1.02
N HIS A 58 1.28 -7.68 -2.27
CA HIS A 58 2.13 -8.70 -2.86
C HIS A 58 2.94 -8.15 -4.03
N VAL A 59 4.08 -8.77 -4.30
CA VAL A 59 4.90 -8.56 -5.49
C VAL A 59 4.72 -9.78 -6.38
N VAL A 60 4.15 -9.57 -7.56
CA VAL A 60 3.91 -10.66 -8.53
C VAL A 60 4.59 -10.34 -9.84
N ALA A 61 5.08 -11.37 -10.53
CA ALA A 61 5.56 -11.25 -11.90
C ALA A 61 4.44 -10.73 -12.82
N GLU A 62 4.76 -9.82 -13.75
CA GLU A 62 3.73 -9.27 -14.65
C GLU A 62 3.19 -10.31 -15.64
N ASP A 63 4.04 -11.21 -16.11
CA ASP A 63 3.77 -12.17 -17.19
C ASP A 63 4.01 -13.64 -16.77
N GLY A 64 4.25 -13.88 -15.47
CA GLY A 64 4.61 -15.20 -14.96
C GLY A 64 6.04 -15.65 -15.32
N MET A 65 6.87 -14.77 -15.89
CA MET A 65 8.29 -15.02 -16.21
C MET A 65 9.27 -14.38 -15.22
N GLY A 66 8.77 -13.79 -14.13
CA GLY A 66 9.60 -13.27 -13.06
C GLY A 66 10.45 -14.38 -12.44
N ALA A 67 11.74 -14.08 -12.19
CA ALA A 67 12.58 -14.93 -11.37
C ALA A 67 11.98 -15.13 -9.97
N ASP A 68 12.42 -16.17 -9.26
CA ASP A 68 12.02 -16.39 -7.86
C ASP A 68 12.30 -15.12 -7.04
N PHE A 69 11.24 -14.45 -6.58
CA PHE A 69 11.30 -13.15 -5.92
C PHE A 69 11.01 -13.32 -4.44
N ASP A 70 12.01 -13.05 -3.61
CA ASP A 70 11.87 -13.09 -2.16
C ASP A 70 11.13 -11.84 -1.66
N GLU A 71 9.80 -11.92 -1.71
CA GLU A 71 8.88 -10.87 -1.26
C GLU A 71 9.13 -10.47 0.20
N ASN A 72 9.37 -11.45 1.07
CA ASN A 72 9.56 -11.20 2.49
C ASN A 72 10.80 -10.33 2.73
N ARG A 73 11.94 -10.73 2.15
CA ARG A 73 13.18 -9.97 2.25
C ARG A 73 13.07 -8.61 1.59
N PHE A 74 12.39 -8.52 0.45
CA PHE A 74 12.14 -7.24 -0.22
C PHE A 74 11.37 -6.28 0.69
N PHE A 75 10.27 -6.74 1.31
CA PHE A 75 9.49 -5.92 2.22
C PHE A 75 10.22 -5.57 3.51
N GLU A 76 11.07 -6.44 4.05
CA GLU A 76 11.95 -6.10 5.17
C GLU A 76 12.87 -4.92 4.84
N VAL A 77 13.55 -4.97 3.69
CA VAL A 77 14.42 -3.88 3.23
C VAL A 77 13.61 -2.61 2.96
N ALA A 78 12.47 -2.72 2.29
CA ALA A 78 11.60 -1.58 2.01
C ALA A 78 11.10 -0.91 3.31
N LYS A 79 10.73 -1.71 4.32
CA LYS A 79 10.32 -1.24 5.65
C LYS A 79 11.44 -0.49 6.38
N GLU A 80 12.65 -1.05 6.36
CA GLU A 80 13.84 -0.46 7.01
C GLU A 80 14.22 0.87 6.34
N ARG A 81 14.27 0.89 5.00
CA ARG A 81 14.67 2.08 4.23
C ARG A 81 13.59 3.16 4.19
N ASN A 82 12.34 2.78 4.45
CA ASN A 82 11.16 3.65 4.42
C ASN A 82 11.12 4.54 3.16
N ILE A 83 11.32 3.90 2.01
CA ILE A 83 11.35 4.56 0.69
C ILE A 83 9.94 5.06 0.35
N TYR A 84 9.85 6.01 -0.56
CA TYR A 84 8.57 6.40 -1.14
C TYR A 84 7.91 5.23 -1.88
N TYR A 85 6.59 5.12 -1.80
CA TYR A 85 5.86 4.00 -2.40
C TYR A 85 6.02 3.96 -3.91
N ASP A 86 5.85 5.11 -4.58
CA ASP A 86 5.93 5.19 -6.05
C ASP A 86 7.34 4.88 -6.57
N ASP A 87 8.38 5.26 -5.82
CA ASP A 87 9.78 4.93 -6.17
C ASP A 87 10.01 3.42 -6.06
N LEU A 88 9.44 2.79 -5.04
CA LEU A 88 9.55 1.35 -4.83
C LEU A 88 8.76 0.57 -5.90
N GLU A 89 7.58 1.07 -6.27
CA GLU A 89 6.76 0.52 -7.37
C GLU A 89 7.53 0.60 -8.70
N ALA A 90 8.16 1.74 -9.01
CA ALA A 90 8.96 1.89 -10.21
C ALA A 90 10.14 0.90 -10.26
N LEU A 91 10.78 0.62 -9.12
CA LEU A 91 11.88 -0.35 -9.04
C LEU A 91 11.40 -1.77 -9.36
N ILE A 92 10.29 -2.24 -8.80
CA ILE A 92 9.81 -3.60 -9.09
C ILE A 92 9.28 -3.73 -10.52
N VAL A 93 8.68 -2.67 -11.07
CA VAL A 93 8.26 -2.63 -12.49
C VAL A 93 9.47 -2.77 -13.41
N SER A 94 10.62 -2.16 -13.06
CA SER A 94 11.87 -2.34 -13.82
C SER A 94 12.43 -3.76 -13.77
N MET A 95 11.91 -4.60 -12.87
CA MET A 95 12.25 -6.01 -12.71
C MET A 95 11.17 -6.93 -13.28
N ASP A 96 10.22 -6.43 -14.07
CA ASP A 96 9.07 -7.17 -14.61
C ASP A 96 8.12 -7.71 -13.52
N HIS A 97 8.00 -6.98 -12.41
CA HIS A 97 7.06 -7.27 -11.32
C HIS A 97 6.13 -6.09 -11.05
N LYS A 98 5.02 -6.35 -10.38
CA LYS A 98 4.07 -5.32 -9.96
C LYS A 98 3.55 -5.56 -8.55
N PHE A 99 3.09 -4.48 -7.92
CA PHE A 99 2.32 -4.59 -6.70
C PHE A 99 0.90 -5.03 -6.98
N VAL A 100 0.41 -5.98 -6.19
CA VAL A 100 -1.00 -6.38 -6.15
C VAL A 100 -1.50 -6.21 -4.72
N ILE A 101 -2.65 -5.56 -4.59
CA ILE A 101 -3.33 -5.39 -3.32
C ILE A 101 -4.44 -6.44 -3.26
N GLU A 102 -4.37 -7.35 -2.29
CA GLU A 102 -5.33 -8.44 -2.11
C GLU A 102 -6.00 -8.36 -0.75
N LYS A 103 -7.24 -8.83 -0.65
CA LYS A 103 -7.95 -8.87 0.63
C LYS A 103 -7.43 -10.06 1.44
N LYS A 104 -7.13 -9.85 2.72
CA LYS A 104 -6.71 -10.92 3.63
C LYS A 104 -7.77 -12.03 3.67
N PRO A 105 -7.36 -13.32 3.70
CA PRO A 105 -8.27 -14.42 3.99
C PRO A 105 -8.93 -14.21 5.36
N GLU A 106 -10.24 -14.46 5.45
CA GLU A 106 -10.99 -14.43 6.71
C GLU A 106 -10.61 -15.57 7.66
#